data_AF-C0Z5H5-F1
#
_entry.id   AF-C0Z5H5-F1
#
_cell.length_a   1.000
_cell.length_b   1.000
_cell.length_c   1.000
_cell.angle_alpha   90.00
_cell.angle_beta   90.00
_cell.angle_gamma   90.00
#
_symmetry.space_group_name_H-M   'P 1'
#
loop_
_entity.id
_entity.type
_entity.pdbx_description
1 polymer ?
#
loop_
_entity_poly.entity_id
_entity_poly.type
_entity_poly.pdbx_seq_one_letter_code
_entity_poly.pdbx_strand_id
1 'polypeptide(L)' 'MTLQKAQLGDNRAVLTILDFLLPDMEYLASFIKLPREESMQEMKTAMLEAIRSGEVML' A
#
# COMPACT_ATOMS: atom_id res chain seq x y z
N MET A 1 6.65 8.36 14.04
CA MET A 1 6.55 7.07 13.32
C MET A 1 6.28 7.34 11.84
N THR A 2 6.85 6.57 10.90
CA THR A 2 6.64 6.77 9.45
C THR A 2 5.16 6.73 9.07
N LEU A 3 4.39 5.81 9.65
CA LEU A 3 2.93 5.73 9.47
C LEU A 3 2.20 7.03 9.85
N GLN A 4 2.51 7.61 11.01
CA GLN A 4 1.89 8.89 11.43
C GLN A 4 2.21 10.03 10.45
N LYS A 5 3.44 10.09 9.92
CA LYS A 5 3.79 11.10 8.91
C LYS A 5 3.00 10.89 7.63
N ALA A 6 2.85 9.64 7.19
CA ALA A 6 2.07 9.27 6.02
C ALA A 6 0.58 9.62 6.19
N GLN A 7 0.01 9.33 7.37
CA GLN A 7 -1.36 9.71 7.77
C GLN A 7 -1.58 11.23 7.75
N LEU A 8 -0.55 12.02 8.06
CA LEU A 8 -0.58 13.48 8.01
C LEU A 8 -0.31 14.06 6.60
N GLY A 9 -0.20 13.20 5.57
CA GLY A 9 -0.01 13.63 4.18
C GLY A 9 1.46 13.79 3.75
N ASP A 10 2.44 13.30 4.50
CA ASP A 10 3.83 13.24 4.04
C ASP A 10 4.00 12.18 2.94
N ASN A 11 3.99 12.62 1.69
CA ASN A 11 4.14 11.75 0.52
C ASN A 11 5.41 10.88 0.55
N ARG A 12 6.51 11.35 1.15
CA ARG A 12 7.73 10.54 1.24
C ARG A 12 7.55 9.38 2.20
N ALA A 13 6.83 9.61 3.29
CA ALA A 13 6.49 8.55 4.24
C ALA A 13 5.52 7.53 3.62
N VAL A 14 4.56 7.99 2.81
CA VAL A 14 3.66 7.11 2.04
C VAL A 14 4.46 6.23 1.07
N LEU A 15 5.33 6.83 0.26
CA LEU A 15 6.18 6.08 -0.69
C LEU A 15 7.07 5.07 0.03
N THR A 16 7.66 5.45 1.16
CA THR A 16 8.48 4.54 1.98
C THR A 16 7.70 3.30 2.44
N ILE A 17 6.43 3.46 2.80
CA ILE A 17 5.58 2.32 3.20
C ILE A 17 5.23 1.45 1.99
N LEU A 18 4.90 2.06 0.85
CA LEU A 18 4.59 1.32 -0.37
C LEU A 18 5.80 0.53 -0.90
N ASP A 19 6.99 1.11 -0.85
CA ASP A 19 8.24 0.43 -1.26
C ASP A 19 8.55 -0.74 -0.33
N PHE A 20 8.31 -0.59 0.98
CA PHE A 20 8.46 -1.67 1.95
C PHE A 20 7.52 -2.85 1.68
N LEU A 21 6.26 -2.57 1.31
CA LEU A 21 5.24 -3.59 1.03
C LEU A 21 5.30 -4.15 -0.40
N LEU A 22 6.14 -3.57 -1.27
CA LEU A 22 6.18 -3.94 -2.68
C LEU A 22 6.44 -5.45 -2.92
N PRO A 23 7.41 -6.11 -2.25
CA PRO A 23 7.65 -7.53 -2.45
C PRO A 23 6.44 -8.40 -2.10
N ASP A 24 5.71 -8.06 -1.04
CA ASP A 24 4.50 -8.78 -0.62
C ASP A 24 3.37 -8.60 -1.64
N MET A 25 3.15 -7.38 -2.13
CA MET A 25 2.17 -7.13 -3.20
C MET A 25 2.53 -7.90 -4.47
N GLU A 26 3.81 -7.94 -4.85
CA GLU A 26 4.26 -8.69 -6.02
C GLU A 26 4.05 -10.20 -5.90
N TYR A 27 4.21 -10.74 -4.70
CA TYR A 27 3.91 -12.13 -4.37
C TYR A 27 2.40 -12.40 -4.42
N LEU A 28 1.59 -11.53 -3.79
CA LEU A 28 0.13 -11.68 -3.77
C LEU A 28 -0.50 -11.58 -5.16
N ALA A 29 0.05 -10.73 -6.04
CA ALA A 29 -0.41 -10.60 -7.42
C ALA A 29 -0.36 -11.93 -8.21
N SER A 30 0.50 -12.87 -7.82
CA SER A 30 0.58 -14.20 -8.45
C SER A 30 -0.64 -15.09 -8.18
N PHE A 31 -1.47 -14.74 -7.20
CA PHE A 31 -2.65 -15.53 -6.80
C PHE A 31 -3.98 -14.90 -7.23
N ILE A 32 -3.96 -13.66 -7.73
CA ILE A 32 -5.15 -12.92 -8.12
C ILE A 32 -5.50 -13.26 -9.58
N LYS A 33 -6.78 -13.50 -9.87
CA LYS A 33 -7.29 -13.78 -11.22
C LYS A 33 -7.54 -12.49 -12.02
N LEU A 34 -6.56 -11.60 -12.02
CA LEU A 34 -6.53 -10.37 -12.81
C LEU A 34 -5.14 -10.21 -13.44
N PRO A 35 -4.98 -9.38 -14.48
CA PRO A 35 -3.65 -8.98 -14.94
C PRO A 35 -2.80 -8.47 -13.77
N ARG A 36 -1.50 -8.80 -13.79
CA ARG A 36 -0.56 -8.43 -12.73
C ARG A 36 -0.56 -6.91 -12.47
N GLU A 37 -0.55 -6.12 -13.54
CA GLU A 37 -0.55 -4.65 -13.44
C GLU A 37 -1.81 -4.11 -12.77
N GLU A 38 -2.99 -4.63 -13.12
CA GLU A 38 -4.27 -4.26 -12.51
C GLU A 38 -4.29 -4.64 -11.03
N SER A 39 -3.90 -5.88 -10.70
CA SER A 39 -3.80 -6.36 -9.32
C SER A 39 -2.89 -5.46 -8.45
N MET A 40 -1.74 -5.07 -9.00
CA MET A 40 -0.79 -4.19 -8.31
C MET A 40 -1.35 -2.78 -8.10
N GLN A 41 -2.10 -2.23 -9.08
CA GLN A 41 -2.73 -0.93 -8.92
C GLN A 41 -3.83 -0.94 -7.87
N GLU A 42 -4.67 -1.99 -7.84
CA GLU A 42 -5.71 -2.12 -6.83
C GLU A 42 -5.13 -2.24 -5.43
N MET A 43 -4.11 -3.08 -5.22
CA MET A 43 -3.45 -3.21 -3.92
C MET A 43 -2.81 -1.91 -3.45
N LYS A 44 -2.14 -1.17 -4.35
CA LYS A 44 -1.58 0.15 -4.02
C LYS A 44 -2.66 1.14 -3.62
N THR A 45 -3.78 1.16 -4.34
CA THR A 45 -4.92 2.04 -4.04
C THR A 45 -5.52 1.73 -2.67
N ALA A 46 -5.79 0.45 -2.40
CA ALA A 46 -6.31 0.00 -1.11
C ALA A 46 -5.35 0.34 0.05
N MET A 47 -4.04 0.18 -0.14
CA MET A 47 -3.04 0.55 0.87
C MET A 47 -2.99 2.06 1.12
N LEU A 48 -3.08 2.88 0.06
CA LEU A 48 -3.16 4.33 0.20
C LEU A 48 -4.41 4.76 0.98
N GLU A 49 -5.55 4.13 0.72
CA GLU A 49 -6.79 4.38 1.45
C GLU A 49 -6.66 3.97 2.92
N ALA A 50 -6.13 2.78 3.22
CA ALA A 50 -5.92 2.31 4.59
C ALA A 50 -4.97 3.22 5.38
N ILE A 51 -3.90 3.71 4.76
CA ILE A 51 -2.99 4.68 5.36
C ILE A 51 -3.74 5.98 5.68
N ARG A 52 -4.62 6.47 4.79
CA ARG A 52 -5.34 7.74 4.97
C ARG A 52 -6.52 7.64 5.94
N SER A 53 -7.25 6.54 5.94
CA SER A 53 -8.39 6.32 6.84
C SER A 53 -7.94 6.06 8.28
N GLY A 54 -6.70 5.60 8.47
CA GLY A 54 -6.21 5.17 9.78
C GLY A 54 -6.77 3.81 10.20
N GLU A 55 -7.45 3.09 9.31
CA GLU A 55 -7.99 1.73 9.54
C GLU A 55 -6.92 0.63 9.46
N VAL A 56 -5.66 0.98 9.74
CA VAL A 56 -4.64 -0.02 10.07
C VAL A 56 -4.86 -0.41 11.53
N MET A 57 -5.90 -1.20 11.81
CA MET A 57 -6.07 -1.80 13.13
C MET A 57 -4.95 -2.82 13.33
N LEU A 58 -4.06 -2.53 14.27
CA LEU A 58 -3.04 -3.45 14.78
C LEU A 58 -3.67 -4.58 15.59
#